data_AF-A0A146M3P1-F1
#
_entry.id   AF-A0A146M3P1-F1
#
_cell.length_a   1.000
_cell.length_b   1.000
_cell.length_c   1.000
_cell.angle_alpha   90.00
_cell.angle_beta   90.00
_cell.angle_gamma   90.00
#
_symmetry.space_group_name_H-M   'P 1'
#
loop_
_entity.id
_entity.type
_entity.pdbx_description
1 polymer ?
#
loop_
_entity_poly.entity_id
_entity_poly.type
_entity_poly.pdbx_seq_one_letter_code
_entity_poly.pdbx_strand_id
1 'polypeptide(L)'
;MYAQLCRRLCEEIRSADQPEPCPFRHLLLSSCKAQFESRSKHTSSKRKSLGNIKFIGELCKLGILQRDILYRCLIQLLEHKTKTPDEMAEDLECVCQILRTCGHILDNEEAQKLMNQLFDRMASLSKNVNLPIRIRFMLRDIIELRRDNWVPRKVSNTEGPLPINQVLPYEYLFIYFLNKLVIS
;
A
#
# COMPACT_ATOMS: atom_id res chain seq x y z
N MET A 1 11.21 11.92 -2.42
CA MET A 1 12.41 12.59 -3.00
C MET A 1 12.78 11.98 -4.35
N TYR A 2 13.18 10.70 -4.44
CA TYR A 2 13.57 10.07 -5.73
C TYR A 2 12.45 9.99 -6.78
N ALA A 3 11.19 9.77 -6.39
CA ALA A 3 10.09 9.65 -7.36
C ALA A 3 9.79 10.97 -8.10
N GLN A 4 9.95 12.11 -7.40
CA GLN A 4 9.83 13.44 -8.02
C GLN A 4 10.99 13.75 -8.97
N LEU A 5 12.20 13.26 -8.66
CA LEU A 5 13.33 13.32 -9.59
C LEU A 5 13.04 12.53 -10.87
N CYS A 6 12.49 11.31 -10.74
CA CYS A 6 12.05 10.52 -11.89
C CYS A 6 10.97 11.24 -12.70
N ARG A 7 10.05 11.97 -12.05
CA ARG A 7 9.05 12.79 -12.75
C ARG A 7 9.71 13.90 -13.57
N ARG A 8 10.63 14.66 -12.97
CA ARG A 8 11.36 15.74 -13.65
C ARG A 8 12.20 15.20 -14.81
N LEU A 9 12.90 14.10 -14.63
CA LEU A 9 13.63 13.43 -15.72
C LEU A 9 12.68 12.95 -16.84
N CYS A 10 11.49 12.43 -16.50
CA CYS A 10 10.43 12.11 -17.46
C CYS A 10 9.81 13.36 -18.15
N GLU A 11 9.96 14.55 -17.61
CA GLU A 11 9.48 15.82 -18.18
C GLU A 11 10.58 16.44 -19.07
N GLU A 12 11.82 16.50 -18.58
CA GLU A 12 13.01 17.03 -19.29
C GLU A 12 13.42 16.19 -20.50
N ILE A 13 13.30 14.86 -20.43
CA ILE A 13 13.57 13.98 -21.58
C ILE A 13 12.45 14.06 -22.63
N ARG A 14 11.25 14.48 -22.22
CA ARG A 14 10.09 14.64 -23.11
C ARG A 14 10.18 15.91 -23.96
N SER A 15 10.92 16.93 -23.50
CA SER A 15 11.21 18.14 -24.27
C SER A 15 12.08 17.89 -25.51
N ALA A 16 12.67 16.69 -25.65
CA ALA A 16 13.42 16.28 -26.84
C ALA A 16 12.55 15.42 -27.77
N ASP A 17 11.56 16.04 -28.41
CA ASP A 17 11.01 15.71 -29.73
C ASP A 17 10.89 14.22 -30.16
N GLN A 18 10.33 13.34 -29.31
CA GLN A 18 10.03 11.95 -29.69
C GLN A 18 8.56 11.56 -29.42
N PRO A 19 7.85 10.99 -30.43
CA PRO A 19 6.57 10.34 -30.23
C PRO A 19 6.79 8.89 -29.77
N GLU A 20 5.94 8.39 -28.84
CA GLU A 20 5.99 7.06 -28.20
C GLU A 20 7.00 6.90 -27.03
N PRO A 21 6.76 5.98 -26.06
CA PRO A 21 6.86 6.27 -24.62
C PRO A 21 8.28 6.63 -24.18
N CYS A 22 8.38 7.73 -23.41
CA CYS A 22 9.62 8.26 -22.82
C CYS A 22 10.63 7.13 -22.49
N PRO A 23 11.84 7.14 -23.09
CA PRO A 23 12.84 6.07 -22.92
C PRO A 23 13.16 5.79 -21.45
N PHE A 24 13.16 6.83 -20.61
CA PHE A 24 13.35 6.72 -19.18
C PHE A 24 12.19 6.01 -18.47
N ARG A 25 10.94 6.22 -18.92
CA ARG A 25 9.77 5.46 -18.46
C ARG A 25 9.94 3.99 -18.80
N HIS A 26 10.30 3.65 -20.04
CA HIS A 26 10.53 2.26 -20.44
C HIS A 26 11.67 1.59 -19.66
N LEU A 27 12.78 2.30 -19.42
CA LEU A 27 13.91 1.83 -18.62
C LEU A 27 13.52 1.61 -17.15
N LEU A 28 12.72 2.51 -16.57
CA LEU A 28 12.17 2.38 -15.23
C LEU A 28 11.22 1.18 -15.12
N LEU A 29 10.34 0.99 -16.10
CA LEU A 29 9.42 -0.15 -16.15
C LEU A 29 10.19 -1.47 -16.27
N SER A 30 11.18 -1.54 -17.17
CA SER A 30 12.08 -2.68 -17.34
C SER A 30 12.87 -2.98 -16.08
N SER A 31 13.40 -1.94 -15.41
CA SER A 31 14.14 -2.08 -14.15
C SER A 31 13.25 -2.51 -13.00
N CYS A 32 12.04 -1.96 -12.87
CA CYS A 32 11.07 -2.37 -11.86
C CYS A 32 10.63 -3.82 -12.08
N LYS A 33 10.39 -4.20 -13.35
CA LYS A 33 10.04 -5.57 -13.75
C LYS A 33 11.18 -6.54 -13.46
N ALA A 34 12.41 -6.21 -13.83
CA ALA A 34 13.59 -7.03 -13.58
C ALA A 34 13.90 -7.20 -12.09
N GLN A 35 13.76 -6.14 -11.29
CA GLN A 35 13.92 -6.24 -9.84
C GLN A 35 12.83 -7.09 -9.18
N PHE A 36 11.62 -7.09 -9.75
CA PHE A 36 10.53 -7.94 -9.29
C PHE A 36 10.72 -9.41 -9.72
N GLU A 37 11.14 -9.66 -10.96
CA GLU A 37 11.44 -11.00 -11.47
C GLU A 37 12.67 -11.63 -10.78
N SER A 38 13.71 -10.86 -10.51
CA SER A 38 14.90 -11.31 -9.76
C SER A 38 14.55 -11.78 -8.34
N ARG A 39 13.49 -11.22 -7.74
CA ARG A 39 12.94 -11.63 -6.44
C ARG A 39 12.45 -13.07 -6.41
N SER A 40 12.03 -13.63 -7.56
CA SER A 40 11.58 -15.02 -7.68
C SER A 40 12.73 -16.06 -7.60
N LYS A 41 13.99 -15.64 -7.72
CA LYS A 41 15.13 -16.56 -7.87
C LYS A 41 16.07 -16.63 -6.67
N HIS A 42 16.17 -15.61 -5.81
CA HIS A 42 17.18 -15.57 -4.73
C HIS A 42 16.65 -15.10 -3.36
N THR A 43 16.81 -15.95 -2.34
CA THR A 43 16.38 -15.74 -0.94
C THR A 43 17.24 -14.74 -0.16
N SER A 44 18.37 -14.26 -0.70
CA SER A 44 19.39 -13.49 0.03
C SER A 44 19.29 -11.96 -0.08
N SER A 45 18.37 -11.41 -0.88
CA SER A 45 18.22 -9.95 -1.11
C SER A 45 16.94 -9.31 -0.51
N LYS A 46 16.37 -9.95 0.50
CA LYS A 46 15.03 -9.66 1.04
C LYS A 46 14.87 -8.25 1.64
N ARG A 47 15.90 -7.67 2.29
CA ARG A 47 15.84 -6.30 2.87
C ARG A 47 15.84 -5.16 1.84
N LYS A 48 16.41 -5.36 0.64
CA LYS A 48 16.44 -4.32 -0.42
C LYS A 48 15.06 -4.08 -1.05
N SER A 49 14.10 -4.99 -0.84
CA SER A 49 12.86 -5.04 -1.58
C SER A 49 11.75 -4.08 -1.09
N LEU A 50 11.62 -3.84 0.22
CA LEU A 50 10.60 -2.91 0.76
C LEU A 50 10.82 -1.46 0.32
N GLY A 51 12.09 -1.04 0.17
CA GLY A 51 12.44 0.28 -0.37
C GLY A 51 11.98 0.44 -1.82
N ASN A 52 12.17 -0.61 -2.64
CA ASN A 52 11.74 -0.63 -4.03
C ASN A 52 10.22 -0.61 -4.17
N ILE A 53 9.49 -1.29 -3.28
CA ILE A 53 8.02 -1.33 -3.32
C ILE A 53 7.40 0.03 -2.96
N LYS A 54 7.92 0.69 -1.92
CA LYS A 54 7.52 2.06 -1.59
C LYS A 54 7.82 3.00 -2.77
N PHE A 55 8.98 2.85 -3.39
CA PHE A 55 9.35 3.62 -4.57
C PHE A 55 8.43 3.38 -5.77
N ILE A 56 8.08 2.12 -6.08
CA ILE A 56 7.12 1.76 -7.14
C ILE A 56 5.73 2.37 -6.85
N GLY A 57 5.28 2.33 -5.59
CA GLY A 57 4.02 2.95 -5.19
C GLY A 57 4.01 4.47 -5.41
N GLU A 58 5.13 5.14 -5.06
CA GLU A 58 5.31 6.57 -5.34
C GLU A 58 5.35 6.87 -6.84
N LEU A 59 5.99 6.03 -7.66
CA LEU A 59 6.00 6.19 -9.12
C LEU A 59 4.59 6.01 -9.73
N CYS A 60 3.78 5.10 -9.19
CA CYS A 60 2.40 4.93 -9.62
C CYS A 60 1.54 6.13 -9.24
N LYS A 61 1.70 6.66 -8.02
CA LYS A 61 1.03 7.90 -7.59
C LYS A 61 1.33 9.09 -8.50
N LEU A 62 2.53 9.13 -9.07
CA LEU A 62 2.94 10.17 -10.03
C LEU A 62 2.55 9.85 -11.49
N GLY A 63 1.82 8.77 -11.74
CA GLY A 63 1.41 8.36 -13.09
C GLY A 63 2.55 7.89 -13.99
N ILE A 64 3.75 7.69 -13.44
CA ILE A 64 4.95 7.26 -14.16
C ILE A 64 4.89 5.76 -14.47
N LEU A 65 4.25 4.98 -13.60
CA LEU A 65 4.08 3.54 -13.76
C LEU A 65 2.61 3.21 -14.06
N GLN A 66 2.35 2.38 -15.07
CA GLN A 66 1.00 1.93 -15.41
C GLN A 66 0.45 0.95 -14.36
N ARG A 67 -0.85 1.05 -14.08
CA ARG A 67 -1.56 0.21 -13.09
C ARG A 67 -1.37 -1.29 -13.32
N ASP A 68 -1.28 -1.71 -14.58
CA ASP A 68 -1.13 -3.11 -15.00
C ASP A 68 0.07 -3.82 -14.39
N ILE A 69 1.16 -3.11 -14.16
CA ILE A 69 2.35 -3.70 -13.54
C ILE A 69 2.08 -3.99 -12.07
N LEU A 70 1.41 -3.08 -11.36
CA LEU A 70 1.02 -3.31 -9.97
C LEU A 70 0.02 -4.44 -9.84
N TYR A 71 -0.95 -4.56 -10.74
CA TYR A 71 -1.87 -5.69 -10.78
C TYR A 71 -1.11 -7.02 -10.93
N ARG A 72 -0.18 -7.12 -11.89
CA ARG A 72 0.67 -8.32 -12.07
C ARG A 72 1.48 -8.63 -10.81
N CYS A 73 2.07 -7.61 -10.19
CA CYS A 73 2.83 -7.78 -8.95
C CYS A 73 1.96 -8.34 -7.83
N LEU A 74 0.78 -7.77 -7.61
CA LEU A 74 -0.14 -8.22 -6.57
C LEU A 74 -0.58 -9.67 -6.78
N ILE A 75 -0.92 -10.05 -8.03
CA ILE A 75 -1.29 -11.42 -8.37
C ILE A 75 -0.13 -12.38 -8.06
N GLN A 76 1.08 -12.07 -8.53
CA GLN A 76 2.26 -12.93 -8.34
C GLN A 76 2.65 -13.09 -6.86
N LEU A 77 2.47 -12.05 -6.03
CA LEU A 77 2.77 -12.12 -4.59
C LEU A 77 1.73 -12.96 -3.82
N LEU A 78 0.48 -12.98 -4.28
CA LEU A 78 -0.59 -13.79 -3.68
C LEU A 78 -0.58 -15.25 -4.15
N GLU A 79 0.21 -15.58 -5.16
CA GLU A 79 0.44 -16.94 -5.59
C GLU A 79 1.28 -17.74 -4.58
N HIS A 80 0.83 -18.98 -4.39
CA HIS A 80 1.16 -19.78 -3.21
C HIS A 80 2.05 -20.99 -3.51
N LYS A 81 2.45 -21.17 -4.78
CA LYS A 81 3.10 -22.41 -5.19
C LYS A 81 4.45 -22.51 -4.48
N THR A 82 4.59 -23.58 -3.69
CA THR A 82 5.81 -24.08 -3.03
C THR A 82 6.46 -23.20 -1.94
N LYS A 83 5.77 -22.18 -1.39
CA LYS A 83 6.34 -21.30 -0.34
C LYS A 83 6.03 -21.79 1.08
N THR A 84 6.99 -21.59 1.98
CA THR A 84 6.78 -21.75 3.44
C THR A 84 5.91 -20.60 3.99
N PRO A 85 5.24 -20.76 5.15
CA PRO A 85 4.44 -19.69 5.76
C PRO A 85 5.21 -18.40 6.03
N ASP A 86 6.51 -18.50 6.37
CA ASP A 86 7.36 -17.34 6.62
C ASP A 86 7.70 -16.57 5.33
N GLU A 87 7.98 -17.27 4.24
CA GLU A 87 8.21 -16.64 2.94
C GLU A 87 6.95 -15.94 2.42
N MET A 88 5.79 -16.55 2.64
CA MET A 88 4.53 -15.91 2.32
C MET A 88 4.26 -14.67 3.18
N ALA A 89 4.66 -14.68 4.45
CA ALA A 89 4.45 -13.54 5.34
C ALA A 89 5.10 -12.26 4.77
N GLU A 90 6.31 -12.38 4.23
CA GLU A 90 7.03 -11.27 3.59
C GLU A 90 6.29 -10.75 2.34
N ASP A 91 5.77 -11.66 1.51
CA ASP A 91 5.03 -11.28 0.31
C ASP A 91 3.67 -10.64 0.64
N LEU A 92 3.00 -11.12 1.69
CA LEU A 92 1.73 -10.56 2.14
C LEU A 92 1.92 -9.17 2.77
N GLU A 93 3.02 -8.93 3.47
CA GLU A 93 3.38 -7.60 3.95
C GLU A 93 3.63 -6.64 2.78
N CYS A 94 4.30 -7.11 1.73
CA CYS A 94 4.48 -6.35 0.48
C CYS A 94 3.12 -5.98 -0.16
N VAL A 95 2.21 -6.95 -0.32
CA VAL A 95 0.86 -6.73 -0.85
C VAL A 95 0.13 -5.66 -0.04
N CYS A 96 0.12 -5.78 1.29
CA CYS A 96 -0.54 -4.84 2.18
C CYS A 96 0.04 -3.42 2.03
N GLN A 97 1.36 -3.30 1.88
CA GLN A 97 2.01 -2.00 1.71
C GLN A 97 1.65 -1.34 0.37
N ILE A 98 1.61 -2.11 -0.73
CA ILE A 98 1.18 -1.60 -2.04
C ILE A 98 -0.25 -1.07 -1.97
N LEU A 99 -1.16 -1.86 -1.39
CA LEU A 99 -2.58 -1.50 -1.30
C LEU A 99 -2.82 -0.31 -0.37
N ARG A 100 -2.02 -0.17 0.70
CA ARG A 100 -2.10 1.00 1.58
C ARG A 100 -1.77 2.31 0.86
N THR A 101 -0.80 2.29 -0.06
CA THR A 101 -0.38 3.48 -0.81
C THR A 101 -1.23 3.72 -2.06
N CYS A 102 -1.49 2.67 -2.83
CA CYS A 102 -2.04 2.76 -4.19
C CYS A 102 -3.44 2.16 -4.32
N GLY A 103 -4.03 1.61 -3.26
CA GLY A 103 -5.32 0.92 -3.32
C GLY A 103 -6.42 1.75 -3.97
N HIS A 104 -6.57 3.01 -3.55
CA HIS A 104 -7.53 3.96 -4.14
C HIS A 104 -7.32 4.25 -5.63
N ILE A 105 -6.10 4.05 -6.15
CA ILE A 105 -5.77 4.24 -7.58
C ILE A 105 -6.07 2.95 -8.37
N LEU A 106 -5.84 1.80 -7.73
CA LEU A 106 -5.98 0.46 -8.30
C LEU A 106 -7.43 -0.04 -8.28
N ASP A 107 -8.24 0.40 -7.33
CA ASP A 107 -9.64 -0.01 -7.19
C ASP A 107 -10.56 0.93 -7.97
N ASN A 108 -10.70 0.65 -9.26
CA ASN A 108 -11.56 1.37 -10.20
C ASN A 108 -12.52 0.40 -10.90
N GLU A 109 -13.52 0.93 -11.60
CA GLU A 109 -14.56 0.16 -12.27
C GLU A 109 -13.98 -0.86 -13.27
N GLU A 110 -12.95 -0.47 -14.04
CA GLU A 110 -12.28 -1.34 -15.01
C GLU A 110 -11.64 -2.58 -14.35
N ALA A 111 -11.10 -2.42 -13.14
CA ALA A 111 -10.40 -3.45 -12.39
C ALA A 111 -11.26 -4.13 -11.32
N GLN A 112 -12.55 -3.82 -11.22
CA GLN A 112 -13.42 -4.29 -10.12
C GLN A 112 -13.40 -5.82 -9.97
N LYS A 113 -13.52 -6.55 -11.08
CA LYS A 113 -13.48 -8.02 -11.07
C LYS A 113 -12.17 -8.57 -10.52
N LEU A 114 -11.04 -7.99 -10.95
CA LEU A 114 -9.71 -8.39 -10.48
C LEU A 114 -9.54 -8.07 -8.99
N MET A 115 -9.93 -6.87 -8.57
CA MET A 115 -9.82 -6.44 -7.19
C MET A 115 -10.69 -7.27 -6.25
N ASN A 116 -11.87 -7.69 -6.69
CA ASN A 116 -12.71 -8.61 -5.92
C ASN A 116 -12.02 -9.96 -5.70
N GLN A 117 -11.50 -10.58 -6.77
CA GLN A 117 -10.75 -11.85 -6.66
C GLN A 117 -9.52 -11.73 -5.75
N LEU A 118 -8.80 -10.61 -5.84
CA LEU A 118 -7.65 -10.32 -5.00
C LEU A 118 -8.05 -10.26 -3.51
N PHE A 119 -9.12 -9.54 -3.18
CA PHE A 119 -9.58 -9.38 -1.80
C PHE A 119 -10.23 -10.65 -1.25
N ASP A 120 -10.91 -11.46 -2.08
CA ASP A 120 -11.40 -12.78 -1.70
C ASP A 120 -10.24 -13.70 -1.28
N ARG A 121 -9.14 -13.65 -2.05
CA ARG A 121 -7.93 -14.38 -1.70
C ARG A 121 -7.32 -13.90 -0.39
N MET A 122 -7.20 -12.58 -0.20
CA MET A 122 -6.70 -12.00 1.06
C MET A 122 -7.60 -12.37 2.25
N ALA A 123 -8.92 -12.39 2.08
CA ALA A 123 -9.86 -12.79 3.11
C ALA A 123 -9.67 -14.25 3.54
N SER A 124 -9.46 -15.16 2.57
CA SER A 124 -9.10 -16.56 2.85
C SER A 124 -7.79 -16.66 3.64
N LEU A 125 -6.74 -15.93 3.22
CA LEU A 125 -5.44 -15.93 3.90
C LEU A 125 -5.49 -15.34 5.31
N SER A 126 -6.35 -14.34 5.56
CA SER A 126 -6.52 -13.73 6.88
C SER A 126 -7.09 -14.71 7.95
N LYS A 127 -7.63 -15.84 7.50
CA LYS A 127 -8.17 -16.93 8.35
C LYS A 127 -7.20 -18.11 8.46
N ASN A 128 -6.11 -18.13 7.71
CA ASN A 128 -5.14 -19.23 7.70
C ASN A 128 -4.30 -19.21 8.99
N VAL A 129 -4.54 -20.16 9.89
CA VAL A 129 -3.86 -20.27 11.19
C VAL A 129 -2.35 -20.49 11.10
N ASN A 130 -1.86 -21.01 9.97
CA ASN A 130 -0.43 -21.25 9.74
C ASN A 130 0.36 -19.96 9.47
N LEU A 131 -0.32 -18.85 9.14
CA LEU A 131 0.33 -17.57 8.95
C LEU A 131 0.53 -16.84 10.29
N PRO A 132 1.62 -16.05 10.44
CA PRO A 132 1.81 -15.24 11.63
C PRO A 132 0.61 -14.33 11.91
N ILE A 133 0.23 -14.21 13.19
CA ILE A 133 -0.95 -13.44 13.61
C ILE A 133 -0.89 -11.98 13.13
N ARG A 134 0.30 -11.37 13.15
CA ARG A 134 0.55 -10.01 12.62
C ARG A 134 0.12 -9.86 11.17
N ILE A 135 0.42 -10.84 10.31
CA ILE A 135 0.05 -10.81 8.90
C ILE A 135 -1.46 -10.95 8.73
N ARG A 136 -2.10 -11.83 9.50
CA ARG A 136 -3.56 -11.99 9.47
C ARG A 136 -4.29 -10.70 9.84
N PHE A 137 -3.81 -9.98 10.86
CA PHE A 137 -4.33 -8.66 11.21
C PHE A 137 -4.08 -7.63 10.11
N MET A 138 -2.86 -7.57 9.57
CA MET A 138 -2.53 -6.64 8.49
C MET A 138 -3.43 -6.82 7.26
N LEU A 139 -3.76 -8.06 6.89
CA LEU A 139 -4.70 -8.36 5.82
C LEU A 139 -6.11 -7.84 6.13
N ARG A 140 -6.59 -8.01 7.38
CA ARG A 140 -7.90 -7.50 7.81
C ARG A 140 -7.96 -5.98 7.76
N ASP A 141 -6.91 -5.30 8.22
CA ASP A 141 -6.83 -3.83 8.19
C ASP A 141 -6.98 -3.30 6.76
N ILE A 142 -6.36 -3.96 5.77
CA ILE A 142 -6.47 -3.55 4.36
C ILE A 142 -7.85 -3.88 3.78
N ILE A 143 -8.46 -5.00 4.16
CA ILE A 143 -9.83 -5.35 3.77
C ILE A 143 -10.83 -4.31 4.32
N GLU A 144 -10.65 -3.90 5.57
CA GLU A 144 -11.46 -2.85 6.19
C GLU A 144 -11.22 -1.50 5.50
N LEU A 145 -9.97 -1.12 5.24
CA LEU A 145 -9.64 0.11 4.51
C LEU A 145 -10.34 0.18 3.15
N ARG A 146 -10.41 -0.94 2.41
CA ARG A 146 -11.16 -0.97 1.14
C ARG A 146 -12.66 -0.81 1.35
N ARG A 147 -13.23 -1.45 2.38
CA ARG A 147 -14.66 -1.31 2.73
C ARG A 147 -15.00 0.13 3.08
N ASP A 148 -14.07 0.84 3.70
CA ASP A 148 -14.18 2.26 4.04
C ASP A 148 -13.80 3.19 2.87
N ASN A 149 -13.92 2.71 1.62
CA ASN A 149 -13.62 3.44 0.40
C ASN A 149 -12.22 4.07 0.39
N TRP A 150 -11.23 3.34 0.92
CA TRP A 150 -9.83 3.74 1.01
C TRP A 150 -9.59 5.00 1.84
N VAL A 151 -10.54 5.39 2.70
CA VAL A 151 -10.37 6.50 3.64
C VAL A 151 -9.56 6.01 4.83
N PRO A 152 -8.34 6.54 5.06
CA PRO A 152 -7.57 6.15 6.23
C PRO A 152 -8.33 6.53 7.49
N ARG A 153 -8.40 5.62 8.47
CA ARG A 153 -8.93 5.93 9.80
C ARG A 153 -8.22 7.18 10.32
N LYS A 154 -9.00 8.22 10.66
CA LYS A 154 -8.45 9.43 11.28
C LYS A 154 -7.85 9.00 12.62
N VAL A 155 -6.53 8.91 12.68
CA VAL A 155 -5.83 8.84 13.95
C VAL A 155 -6.00 10.24 14.56
N SER A 156 -7.07 10.47 15.32
CA SER A 156 -6.94 11.41 16.42
C SER A 156 -5.74 10.92 17.24
N ASN A 157 -4.89 11.82 17.73
CA ASN A 157 -3.68 11.52 18.51
C ASN A 157 -3.94 10.77 19.85
N THR A 158 -4.87 9.81 19.90
CA THR A 158 -5.45 9.22 21.11
C THR A 158 -5.71 7.72 20.96
N GLU A 159 -4.79 6.95 20.38
CA GLU A 159 -4.88 5.48 20.41
C GLU A 159 -3.56 4.85 20.89
N GLY A 160 -3.15 5.25 22.10
CA GLY A 160 -2.65 4.27 23.08
C GLY A 160 -3.84 3.75 23.90
N PRO A 161 -3.70 2.62 24.63
CA PRO A 161 -4.77 2.15 25.51
C PRO A 161 -5.07 3.22 26.56
N LEU A 162 -6.27 3.79 26.51
CA LEU A 162 -6.68 4.84 27.44
C LEU A 162 -7.00 4.17 28.79
N PRO A 163 -6.40 4.63 29.91
CA PRO A 163 -6.76 4.13 31.24
C PRO A 163 -8.23 4.42 31.55
N ILE A 164 -8.85 3.54 32.33
CA ILE A 164 -10.29 3.48 32.60
C ILE A 164 -10.92 4.77 33.15
N ASN A 165 -10.13 5.77 33.53
CA ASN A 165 -10.63 7.07 34.00
C ASN A 165 -11.04 8.03 32.88
N GLN A 166 -10.74 7.74 31.61
CA GLN A 166 -10.99 8.66 30.48
C GLN A 166 -12.32 8.40 29.77
N VAL A 167 -13.18 7.53 30.32
CA VAL A 167 -14.56 7.33 29.84
C VAL A 167 -15.46 8.36 30.51
N LEU A 168 -15.38 9.63 30.11
CA LEU A 168 -16.46 10.58 30.37
C LEU A 168 -16.82 11.34 29.08
N PRO A 169 -18.12 11.38 28.73
CA PRO A 169 -18.58 11.80 27.42
C PRO A 169 -18.28 13.28 27.13
N TYR A 170 -18.05 13.56 25.85
CA TYR A 170 -17.65 14.84 25.24
C TYR A 170 -18.52 16.06 25.58
N GLU A 171 -19.67 15.86 26.23
CA GLU A 171 -20.57 16.91 26.67
C GLU A 171 -20.00 17.72 27.87
N TYR A 172 -19.15 17.11 28.70
CA TYR A 172 -18.51 17.81 29.83
C TYR A 172 -17.33 18.70 29.41
N LEU A 173 -16.68 18.39 28.28
CA LEU A 173 -15.55 19.18 27.78
C LEU A 173 -16.01 20.53 27.22
N PHE A 174 -17.22 20.60 26.65
CA PHE A 174 -17.80 21.81 26.09
C PHE A 174 -18.19 22.82 27.18
N ILE A 175 -18.72 22.33 28.31
CA ILE A 175 -19.02 23.16 29.51
C ILE A 175 -17.72 23.69 30.14
N TYR A 176 -16.64 22.89 30.12
CA TYR A 176 -15.33 23.31 30.65
C TYR A 176 -14.65 24.35 29.75
N PHE A 177 -14.83 24.27 28.43
CA PHE A 177 -14.28 25.24 27.48
C PHE A 177 -15.04 26.58 27.48
N LEU A 178 -16.37 26.55 27.59
CA LEU A 178 -17.19 27.76 27.70
C LEU A 178 -16.95 28.51 29.02
N ASN A 179 -16.76 27.82 30.15
CA ASN A 179 -16.44 28.47 31.42
C ASN A 179 -15.06 29.14 31.46
N LYS A 180 -14.13 28.75 30.57
CA LYS A 180 -12.79 29.36 30.49
C LYS A 180 -12.69 30.56 29.55
N LEU A 181 -13.71 30.82 28.72
CA LEU A 181 -13.69 31.89 27.71
C LEU A 181 -14.52 33.14 28.12
N VAL A 182 -15.24 33.09 29.24
CA VAL A 182 -16.07 34.21 29.74
C VAL A 182 -15.49 34.86 31.01
N ILE A 183 -14.39 34.35 31.57
CA ILE A 183 -13.68 34.99 32.69
C ILE A 183 -12.18 35.05 32.37
N SER A 184 -11.81 36.05 31.55
CA SER A 184 -10.53 36.78 31.42
C SER A 184 -10.31 37.24 29.98
#